data_AF-A0A7S2PXP4-F1
#
_entry.id   AF-A0A7S2PXP4-F1
#
_cell.length_a   1.000
_cell.length_b   1.000
_cell.length_c   1.000
_cell.angle_alpha   90.00
_cell.angle_beta   90.00
_cell.angle_gamma   90.00
#
_symmetry.space_group_name_H-M   'P 1'
#
loop_
_entity.id
_entity.type
_entity.pdbx_description
1 polymer ?
#
loop_
_entity_poly.entity_id
_entity_poly.type
_entity_poly.pdbx_seq_one_letter_code
_entity_poly.pdbx_strand_id
1 'polypeptide(L)'
;PEMCSPEGNLPDAEAGPEGKFGGAGGTASTEDESAAGHLRKVFHRMGLDDEAIVALSGAHTFGRAYADRSGLGAEKTKFTDGSATKLADGSETTSYTPGGSPWVENWLVFDNSYFTTITDESTDEELLKLTSDKCLWEDEKFGPFAKKFADKDAFFESYAKAHKALSELGSKFENVE
;
A
#
# COMPACT_ATOMS: atom_id res chain seq x y z
N PRO A 1 -5.27 -12.47 -13.84
CA PRO A 1 -4.88 -11.88 -15.15
C PRO A 1 -3.52 -12.45 -15.57
N GLU A 2 -3.30 -12.78 -16.84
CA GLU A 2 -2.00 -13.32 -17.31
C GLU A 2 -0.81 -12.37 -17.04
N MET A 3 -1.09 -11.09 -16.78
CA MET A 3 -0.11 -10.05 -16.46
C MET A 3 0.19 -9.90 -14.95
N CYS A 4 -0.48 -10.66 -14.07
CA CYS A 4 -0.16 -10.64 -12.65
C CYS A 4 1.11 -11.44 -12.38
N SER A 5 1.92 -10.98 -11.43
CA SER A 5 3.04 -11.78 -10.92
C SER A 5 2.52 -13.14 -10.44
N PRO A 6 3.29 -14.23 -10.59
CA PRO A 6 2.89 -15.52 -10.05
C PRO A 6 2.53 -15.39 -8.57
N GLU A 7 1.45 -16.07 -8.17
CA GLU A 7 0.90 -16.05 -6.82
C GLU A 7 1.99 -16.34 -5.77
N GLY A 8 1.98 -15.59 -4.66
CA GLY A 8 2.97 -15.69 -3.58
C GLY A 8 4.22 -14.81 -3.72
N ASN A 9 4.40 -14.10 -4.85
CA ASN A 9 5.50 -13.14 -5.00
C ASN A 9 5.20 -11.75 -4.42
N LEU A 10 3.93 -11.37 -4.37
CA LEU A 10 3.44 -10.09 -3.86
C LEU A 10 2.37 -10.34 -2.78
N PRO A 11 2.16 -9.37 -1.87
CA PRO A 11 1.16 -9.53 -0.83
C PRO A 11 -0.25 -9.37 -1.38
N ASP A 12 -1.17 -10.20 -0.89
CA ASP A 12 -2.59 -10.07 -1.11
C ASP A 12 -3.18 -8.97 -0.22
N ALA A 13 -4.08 -8.21 -0.83
CA ALA A 13 -4.78 -7.14 -0.14
C ALA A 13 -5.92 -7.65 0.76
N GLU A 14 -6.58 -8.72 0.32
CA GLU A 14 -7.76 -9.36 0.92
C GLU A 14 -7.58 -10.87 0.94
N ALA A 15 -8.24 -11.55 1.86
CA ALA A 15 -8.23 -13.02 1.90
C ALA A 15 -8.97 -13.59 0.68
N GLY A 16 -8.46 -14.71 0.16
CA GLY A 16 -9.14 -15.49 -0.87
C GLY A 16 -10.41 -16.19 -0.36
N PRO A 17 -11.12 -16.93 -1.22
CA PRO A 17 -12.39 -17.58 -0.88
C PRO A 17 -12.34 -18.55 0.31
N GLU A 18 -11.16 -19.09 0.62
CA GLU A 18 -10.95 -20.00 1.76
C GLU A 18 -10.59 -19.26 3.07
N GLY A 19 -10.63 -17.93 3.06
CA GLY A 19 -10.30 -17.10 4.23
C GLY A 19 -8.79 -16.99 4.52
N LYS A 20 -7.95 -17.34 3.55
CA LYS A 20 -6.49 -17.28 3.66
C LYS A 20 -5.91 -16.24 2.70
N PHE A 21 -4.79 -15.66 3.09
CA PHE A 21 -3.96 -14.79 2.26
C PHE A 21 -2.80 -15.59 1.69
N GLY A 22 -2.33 -15.22 0.50
CA GLY A 22 -1.21 -15.83 -0.19
C GLY A 22 -1.51 -17.21 -0.75
N GLY A 23 -0.48 -17.84 -1.32
CA GLY A 23 -0.56 -19.20 -1.83
C GLY A 23 0.63 -20.05 -1.39
N ALA A 24 0.55 -21.35 -1.69
CA ALA A 24 1.61 -22.32 -1.45
C ALA A 24 2.74 -22.28 -2.51
N GLY A 25 2.59 -21.44 -3.54
CA GLY A 25 3.55 -21.29 -4.64
C GLY A 25 4.81 -20.48 -4.29
N GLY A 26 5.68 -20.28 -5.28
CA GLY A 26 6.90 -19.48 -5.13
C GLY A 26 8.09 -20.24 -4.52
N THR A 27 9.05 -19.51 -3.97
CA THR A 27 10.24 -20.07 -3.30
C THR A 27 9.95 -20.57 -1.88
N ALA A 28 8.88 -20.05 -1.27
CA ALA A 28 8.34 -20.48 0.02
C ALA A 28 6.86 -20.06 0.11
N SER A 29 6.04 -20.87 0.80
CA SER A 29 4.62 -20.55 1.03
C SER A 29 4.45 -19.21 1.74
N THR A 30 3.53 -18.41 1.24
CA THR A 30 3.08 -17.16 1.88
C THR A 30 1.69 -17.31 2.49
N GLU A 31 1.13 -18.52 2.49
CA GLU A 31 -0.22 -18.77 2.99
C GLU A 31 -0.33 -18.42 4.48
N ASP A 32 -1.29 -17.58 4.86
CA ASP A 32 -1.56 -17.22 6.26
C ASP A 32 -3.05 -16.95 6.50
N GLU A 33 -3.52 -17.15 7.72
CA GLU A 33 -4.90 -16.83 8.12
C GLU A 33 -5.05 -15.35 8.50
N SER A 34 -3.94 -14.64 8.70
CA SER A 34 -3.91 -13.22 9.03
C SER A 34 -3.20 -12.41 7.95
N ALA A 35 -3.73 -11.21 7.67
CA ALA A 35 -3.07 -10.27 6.76
C ALA A 35 -1.66 -9.93 7.24
N ALA A 36 -1.47 -9.69 8.54
CA ALA A 36 -0.18 -9.33 9.09
C ALA A 36 0.86 -10.46 8.98
N GLY A 37 0.46 -11.72 9.24
CA GLY A 37 1.32 -12.88 9.05
C GLY A 37 1.71 -13.06 7.58
N HIS A 38 0.77 -12.85 6.67
CA HIS A 38 1.02 -12.87 5.23
C HIS A 38 2.00 -11.77 4.78
N LEU A 39 1.79 -10.52 5.19
CA LEU A 39 2.71 -9.42 4.90
C LEU A 39 4.14 -9.76 5.37
N ARG A 40 4.31 -10.26 6.60
CA ARG A 40 5.63 -10.69 7.07
C ARG A 40 6.24 -11.79 6.20
N LYS A 41 5.48 -12.83 5.87
CA LYS A 41 5.98 -13.93 5.02
C LYS A 41 6.49 -13.43 3.66
N VAL A 42 5.80 -12.47 3.07
CA VAL A 42 6.20 -11.88 1.78
C VAL A 42 7.42 -10.98 1.94
N PHE A 43 7.36 -9.99 2.83
CA PHE A 43 8.37 -8.94 2.93
C PHE A 43 9.64 -9.36 3.70
N HIS A 44 9.55 -10.23 4.70
CA HIS A 44 10.74 -10.73 5.39
C HIS A 44 11.61 -11.58 4.47
N ARG A 45 11.02 -12.30 3.50
CA ARG A 45 11.76 -13.00 2.45
C ARG A 45 12.54 -12.03 1.55
N MET A 46 12.06 -10.79 1.41
CA MET A 46 12.73 -9.70 0.70
C MET A 46 13.80 -9.00 1.56
N GLY A 47 13.99 -9.41 2.83
CA GLY A 47 14.90 -8.76 3.76
C GLY A 47 14.38 -7.44 4.34
N LEU A 48 13.07 -7.18 4.22
CA LEU A 48 12.41 -5.98 4.72
C LEU A 48 11.74 -6.31 6.07
N ASP A 49 11.98 -5.48 7.08
CA ASP A 49 11.48 -5.69 8.44
C ASP A 49 10.08 -5.09 8.67
N ASP A 50 9.56 -5.22 9.89
CA ASP A 50 8.22 -4.73 10.25
C ASP A 50 8.08 -3.20 10.08
N GLU A 51 9.15 -2.42 10.29
CA GLU A 51 9.12 -0.97 10.05
C GLU A 51 9.04 -0.67 8.54
N ALA A 52 9.85 -1.36 7.74
CA ALA A 52 9.86 -1.22 6.29
C ALA A 52 8.54 -1.62 5.66
N ILE A 53 7.88 -2.69 6.15
CA ILE A 53 6.54 -3.09 5.71
C ILE A 53 5.56 -1.93 5.89
N VAL A 54 5.45 -1.42 7.12
CA VAL A 54 4.49 -0.36 7.45
C VAL A 54 4.80 0.92 6.68
N ALA A 55 6.09 1.28 6.54
CA ALA A 55 6.49 2.44 5.77
C ALA A 55 6.10 2.29 4.30
N LEU A 56 6.43 1.17 3.65
CA LEU A 56 6.13 0.94 2.24
C LEU A 56 4.62 0.92 1.94
N SER A 57 3.80 0.39 2.85
CA SER A 57 2.33 0.47 2.72
C SER A 57 1.82 1.92 2.66
N GLY A 58 2.54 2.87 3.28
CA GLY A 58 2.26 4.30 3.16
C GLY A 58 2.29 4.85 1.73
N ALA A 59 2.86 4.11 0.77
CA ALA A 59 2.77 4.45 -0.66
C ALA A 59 1.31 4.57 -1.15
N HIS A 60 0.35 3.91 -0.49
CA HIS A 60 -1.08 4.03 -0.78
C HIS A 60 -1.64 5.45 -0.56
N THR A 61 -0.89 6.35 0.06
CA THR A 61 -1.19 7.79 0.05
C THR A 61 -1.25 8.37 -1.38
N PHE A 62 -0.62 7.69 -2.34
CA PHE A 62 -0.60 8.08 -3.74
C PHE A 62 -1.27 7.02 -4.61
N GLY A 63 -2.16 7.46 -5.50
CA GLY A 63 -2.83 6.57 -6.45
C GLY A 63 -4.13 5.95 -5.93
N ARG A 64 -4.57 4.90 -6.64
CA ARG A 64 -5.93 4.37 -6.59
C ARG A 64 -5.95 2.89 -6.96
N ALA A 65 -6.87 2.12 -6.36
CA ALA A 65 -7.18 0.76 -6.79
C ALA A 65 -8.30 0.77 -7.85
N TYR A 66 -8.26 -0.21 -8.75
CA TYR A 66 -9.25 -0.37 -9.81
C TYR A 66 -9.83 -1.78 -9.79
N ALA A 67 -11.15 -1.87 -9.89
CA ALA A 67 -11.90 -3.12 -9.90
C ALA A 67 -11.54 -4.00 -11.11
N ASP A 68 -11.31 -3.41 -12.27
CA ASP A 68 -10.94 -4.12 -13.51
C ASP A 68 -9.47 -4.55 -13.58
N ARG A 69 -8.64 -4.13 -12.60
CA ARG A 69 -7.22 -4.53 -12.50
C ARG A 69 -6.99 -5.50 -11.35
N SER A 70 -7.26 -5.03 -10.13
CA SER A 70 -7.03 -5.76 -8.89
C SER A 70 -8.24 -6.57 -8.43
N GLY A 71 -9.44 -6.27 -8.94
CA GLY A 71 -10.70 -6.73 -8.37
C GLY A 71 -11.20 -5.86 -7.21
N LEU A 72 -10.44 -4.87 -6.77
CA LEU A 72 -10.70 -4.05 -5.57
C LEU A 72 -11.01 -2.59 -5.91
N GLY A 73 -11.78 -1.95 -5.03
CA GLY A 73 -12.26 -0.57 -5.22
C GLY A 73 -13.50 -0.49 -6.11
N ALA A 74 -14.01 0.73 -6.28
CA ALA A 74 -15.14 1.04 -7.14
C ALA A 74 -14.69 1.33 -8.58
N GLU A 75 -15.62 1.31 -9.53
CA GLU A 75 -15.37 1.82 -10.88
C GLU A 75 -14.94 3.29 -10.84
N LYS A 76 -15.53 4.08 -9.92
CA LYS A 76 -15.29 5.52 -9.75
C LYS A 76 -15.79 5.97 -8.37
N THR A 77 -15.17 7.02 -7.83
CA THR A 77 -15.57 7.71 -6.60
C THR A 77 -15.74 9.21 -6.88
N LYS A 78 -16.31 9.97 -5.95
CA LYS A 78 -16.39 11.43 -6.02
C LYS A 78 -15.02 12.11 -6.10
N PHE A 79 -13.96 11.46 -5.61
CA PHE A 79 -12.58 11.96 -5.67
C PHE A 79 -11.90 11.70 -7.01
N THR A 80 -12.52 10.88 -7.87
CA THR A 80 -11.91 10.33 -9.07
C THR A 80 -12.85 10.42 -10.27
N ASP A 81 -13.85 11.29 -10.20
CA ASP A 81 -14.91 11.40 -11.20
C ASP A 81 -14.58 12.31 -12.40
N GLY A 82 -13.38 12.91 -12.41
CA GLY A 82 -12.95 13.93 -13.37
C GLY A 82 -12.95 15.35 -12.78
N SER A 83 -13.41 15.52 -11.53
CA SER A 83 -13.27 16.77 -10.77
C SER A 83 -11.80 17.12 -10.51
N ALA A 84 -11.55 18.39 -10.25
CA ALA A 84 -10.20 18.88 -9.97
C ALA A 84 -9.65 18.24 -8.68
N THR A 85 -8.39 17.79 -8.72
CA THR A 85 -7.66 17.27 -7.55
C THR A 85 -6.33 18.01 -7.40
N LYS A 86 -5.77 18.00 -6.19
CA LYS A 86 -4.56 18.76 -5.84
C LYS A 86 -3.28 18.05 -6.26
N LEU A 87 -2.31 18.83 -6.72
CA LEU A 87 -0.92 18.43 -6.91
C LEU A 87 -0.07 18.86 -5.71
N ALA A 88 1.15 18.31 -5.62
CA ALA A 88 2.06 18.56 -4.51
C ALA A 88 2.50 20.03 -4.36
N ASP A 89 2.43 20.82 -5.44
CA ASP A 89 2.71 22.26 -5.43
C ASP A 89 1.49 23.12 -5.00
N GLY A 90 0.38 22.47 -4.67
CA GLY A 90 -0.88 23.11 -4.28
C GLY A 90 -1.75 23.55 -5.45
N SER A 91 -1.30 23.38 -6.69
CA SER A 91 -2.14 23.60 -7.87
C SER A 91 -3.18 22.49 -8.03
N GLU A 92 -4.20 22.73 -8.85
CA GLU A 92 -5.24 21.75 -9.15
C GLU A 92 -5.10 21.24 -10.59
N THR A 93 -5.45 19.97 -10.80
CA THR A 93 -5.47 19.33 -12.11
C THR A 93 -6.75 18.53 -12.32
N THR A 94 -7.25 18.56 -13.56
CA THR A 94 -8.26 17.62 -14.09
C THR A 94 -7.64 16.65 -15.08
N SER A 95 -6.31 16.73 -15.29
CA SER A 95 -5.58 15.91 -16.25
C SER A 95 -5.24 14.54 -15.64
N TYR A 96 -6.26 13.71 -15.50
CA TYR A 96 -6.13 12.31 -15.10
C TYR A 96 -7.27 11.49 -15.70
N THR A 97 -7.07 10.18 -15.82
CA THR A 97 -8.16 9.27 -16.22
C THR A 97 -9.09 9.04 -15.02
N PRO A 98 -10.40 9.37 -15.12
CA PRO A 98 -11.36 9.09 -14.05
C PRO A 98 -11.44 7.60 -13.71
N GLY A 99 -11.83 7.29 -12.48
CA GLY A 99 -12.10 5.93 -12.02
C GLY A 99 -11.21 5.45 -10.87
N GLY A 100 -11.57 4.31 -10.29
CA GLY A 100 -10.88 3.71 -9.16
C GLY A 100 -11.13 4.42 -7.82
N SER A 101 -10.78 3.73 -6.74
CA SER A 101 -10.90 4.22 -5.36
C SER A 101 -9.53 4.60 -4.79
N PRO A 102 -9.34 5.84 -4.35
CA PRO A 102 -8.14 6.24 -3.61
C PRO A 102 -8.23 5.84 -2.14
N TRP A 103 -7.09 5.77 -1.45
CA TRP A 103 -7.06 5.65 0.01
C TRP A 103 -7.16 6.99 0.74
N VAL A 104 -6.83 8.09 0.05
CA VAL A 104 -6.84 9.45 0.60
C VAL A 104 -7.43 10.44 -0.42
N GLU A 105 -7.97 11.57 0.05
CA GLU A 105 -8.59 12.55 -0.86
C GLU A 105 -7.60 13.15 -1.86
N ASN A 106 -6.41 13.54 -1.39
CA ASN A 106 -5.36 14.14 -2.20
C ASN A 106 -4.42 13.08 -2.78
N TRP A 107 -4.97 12.09 -3.49
CA TRP A 107 -4.25 10.91 -4.00
C TRP A 107 -3.17 11.20 -5.05
N LEU A 108 -2.94 12.46 -5.44
CA LEU A 108 -1.80 12.91 -6.25
C LEU A 108 -0.71 13.64 -5.43
N VAL A 109 -0.83 13.64 -4.11
CA VAL A 109 0.12 14.25 -3.18
C VAL A 109 0.76 13.15 -2.34
N PHE A 110 2.08 13.08 -2.34
CA PHE A 110 2.80 12.19 -1.45
C PHE A 110 2.97 12.86 -0.08
N ASP A 111 2.19 12.41 0.90
CA ASP A 111 2.23 12.86 2.29
C ASP A 111 1.98 11.67 3.23
N ASN A 112 1.67 11.93 4.50
CA ASN A 112 1.36 10.87 5.47
C ASN A 112 -0.13 10.68 5.73
N SER A 113 -1.01 11.21 4.87
CA SER A 113 -2.47 11.18 5.03
C SER A 113 -2.98 9.74 5.12
N TYR A 114 -2.32 8.78 4.48
CA TYR A 114 -2.65 7.35 4.63
C TYR A 114 -2.70 6.93 6.11
N PHE A 115 -1.71 7.34 6.91
CA PHE A 115 -1.62 6.95 8.32
C PHE A 115 -2.63 7.66 9.23
N THR A 116 -3.24 8.75 8.76
CA THR A 116 -4.29 9.45 9.51
C THR A 116 -5.69 9.02 9.06
N THR A 117 -5.87 8.76 7.77
CA THR A 117 -7.17 8.48 7.15
C THR A 117 -7.67 7.07 7.44
N ILE A 118 -6.81 6.05 7.44
CA ILE A 118 -7.28 4.67 7.64
C ILE A 118 -7.97 4.51 9.01
N THR A 119 -7.41 5.12 10.06
CA THR A 119 -7.92 5.05 11.43
C THR A 119 -9.04 6.01 11.78
N ASP A 120 -9.25 7.05 10.98
CA ASP A 120 -10.26 8.06 11.28
C ASP A 120 -11.63 7.56 10.78
N GLU A 121 -12.58 7.41 11.72
CA GLU A 121 -13.95 6.98 11.43
C GLU A 121 -14.77 8.06 10.73
N SER A 122 -14.33 9.32 10.78
CA SER A 122 -15.00 10.45 10.13
C SER A 122 -14.62 10.63 8.66
N THR A 123 -13.64 9.86 8.18
CA THR A 123 -13.23 9.90 6.77
C THR A 123 -14.32 9.34 5.87
N ASP A 124 -14.39 9.86 4.66
CA ASP A 124 -15.40 9.47 3.70
C ASP A 124 -15.42 7.96 3.40
N GLU A 125 -16.62 7.39 3.32
CA GLU A 125 -16.84 5.96 3.09
C GLU A 125 -16.39 5.49 1.70
N GLU A 126 -16.23 6.39 0.72
CA GLU A 126 -15.71 6.04 -0.62
C GLU A 126 -14.18 5.87 -0.65
N LEU A 127 -13.48 6.25 0.43
CA LEU A 127 -12.04 6.01 0.57
C LEU A 127 -11.76 4.54 0.88
N LEU A 128 -10.79 3.99 0.16
CA LEU A 128 -10.47 2.57 0.23
C LEU A 128 -9.74 2.23 1.54
N LYS A 129 -10.18 1.16 2.20
CA LYS A 129 -9.53 0.61 3.40
C LYS A 129 -9.50 -0.91 3.30
N LEU A 130 -8.39 -1.48 2.83
CA LEU A 130 -8.25 -2.93 2.64
C LEU A 130 -7.90 -3.63 3.95
N THR A 131 -8.10 -4.94 4.02
CA THR A 131 -7.74 -5.73 5.21
C THR A 131 -6.23 -5.68 5.49
N SER A 132 -5.40 -5.71 4.43
CA SER A 132 -3.95 -5.49 4.54
C SER A 132 -3.55 -4.10 5.07
N ASP A 133 -4.36 -3.06 4.84
CA ASP A 133 -4.12 -1.72 5.38
C ASP A 133 -4.52 -1.64 6.86
N LYS A 134 -5.70 -2.15 7.21
CA LYS A 134 -6.24 -2.10 8.59
C LYS A 134 -5.35 -2.87 9.56
N CYS A 135 -4.80 -4.00 9.13
CA CYS A 135 -3.97 -4.84 9.98
C CYS A 135 -2.71 -4.13 10.52
N LEU A 136 -2.27 -3.04 9.88
CA LEU A 136 -1.10 -2.28 10.32
C LEU A 136 -1.32 -1.60 11.69
N TRP A 137 -2.57 -1.34 12.08
CA TRP A 137 -2.92 -0.80 13.40
C TRP A 137 -3.35 -1.86 14.40
N GLU A 138 -3.89 -2.98 13.92
CA GLU A 138 -4.40 -4.08 14.74
C GLU A 138 -3.29 -5.00 15.24
N ASP A 139 -2.24 -5.19 14.44
CA ASP A 139 -1.10 -6.04 14.81
C ASP A 139 -0.17 -5.35 15.83
N GLU A 140 0.22 -6.09 16.87
CA GLU A 140 0.99 -5.56 18.00
C GLU A 140 2.38 -5.02 17.62
N LYS A 141 3.01 -5.54 16.57
CA LYS A 141 4.34 -5.09 16.14
C LYS A 141 4.29 -4.05 15.04
N PHE A 142 3.26 -4.06 14.19
CA PHE A 142 3.05 -3.01 13.19
C PHE A 142 2.49 -1.73 13.80
N GLY A 143 1.56 -1.86 14.75
CA GLY A 143 0.83 -0.74 15.35
C GLY A 143 1.72 0.41 15.88
N PRO A 144 2.85 0.14 16.56
CA PRO A 144 3.79 1.19 16.97
C PRO A 144 4.34 2.02 15.79
N PHE A 145 4.66 1.39 14.66
CA PHE A 145 5.15 2.08 13.46
C PHE A 145 4.03 2.83 12.74
N ALA A 146 2.84 2.24 12.65
CA ALA A 146 1.70 2.91 12.02
C ALA A 146 1.30 4.18 12.78
N LYS A 147 1.36 4.15 14.12
CA LYS A 147 1.20 5.34 14.98
C LYS A 147 2.35 6.34 14.84
N LYS A 148 3.60 5.84 14.74
CA LYS A 148 4.80 6.69 14.52
C LYS A 148 4.69 7.49 13.23
N PHE A 149 4.19 6.90 12.15
CA PHE A 149 4.13 7.53 10.82
C PHE A 149 2.96 8.53 10.64
N ALA A 150 2.14 8.72 11.68
CA ALA A 150 1.34 9.94 11.80
C ALA A 150 2.22 11.21 11.96
N ASP A 151 3.49 11.05 12.35
CA ASP A 151 4.52 12.07 12.14
C ASP A 151 5.11 11.95 10.74
N LYS A 152 5.01 13.04 9.96
CA LYS A 152 5.40 13.06 8.55
C LYS A 152 6.89 12.87 8.33
N ASP A 153 7.73 13.48 9.18
CA ASP A 153 9.19 13.42 8.98
C ASP A 153 9.71 12.02 9.32
N ALA A 154 9.18 11.40 10.38
CA ALA A 154 9.44 10.02 10.73
C ALA A 154 9.00 9.05 9.62
N PHE A 155 7.84 9.29 9.00
CA PHE A 155 7.38 8.51 7.85
C PHE A 155 8.34 8.66 6.65
N PHE A 156 8.68 9.90 6.27
CA PHE A 156 9.51 10.15 5.08
C PHE A 156 10.92 9.56 5.24
N GLU A 157 11.50 9.64 6.43
CA GLU A 157 12.81 9.04 6.70
C GLU A 157 12.78 7.51 6.52
N SER A 158 11.79 6.83 7.10
CA SER A 158 11.68 5.37 7.01
C SER A 158 11.26 4.92 5.61
N TYR A 159 10.36 5.64 4.94
CA TYR A 159 9.94 5.36 3.56
C TYR A 159 11.10 5.47 2.59
N ALA A 160 11.91 6.52 2.67
CA ALA A 160 13.05 6.70 1.77
C ALA A 160 14.06 5.55 1.89
N LYS A 161 14.35 5.09 3.11
CA LYS A 161 15.23 3.94 3.36
C LYS A 161 14.64 2.65 2.80
N ALA A 162 13.38 2.37 3.11
CA ALA A 162 12.70 1.14 2.69
C ALA A 162 12.49 1.09 1.16
N HIS A 163 12.09 2.20 0.53
CA HIS A 163 11.91 2.30 -0.92
C HIS A 163 13.23 2.13 -1.66
N LYS A 164 14.34 2.70 -1.15
CA LYS A 164 15.67 2.44 -1.71
C LYS A 164 16.01 0.96 -1.65
N ALA A 165 15.90 0.35 -0.46
CA ALA A 165 16.19 -1.07 -0.27
C ALA A 165 15.36 -1.96 -1.20
N LEU A 166 14.07 -1.65 -1.37
CA LEU A 166 13.19 -2.34 -2.30
C LEU A 166 13.63 -2.17 -3.76
N SER A 167 13.99 -0.94 -4.19
CA SER A 167 14.37 -0.66 -5.57
C SER A 167 15.68 -1.32 -6.00
N GLU A 168 16.59 -1.56 -5.06
CA GLU A 168 17.90 -2.17 -5.32
C GLU A 168 17.87 -3.71 -5.14
N LEU A 169 16.78 -4.26 -4.61
CA LEU A 169 16.66 -5.68 -4.28
C LEU A 169 16.81 -6.57 -5.53
N GLY A 170 17.75 -7.52 -5.46
CA GLY A 170 18.02 -8.45 -6.56
C GLY A 170 18.81 -7.85 -7.73
N SER A 171 19.15 -6.56 -7.68
CA SER A 171 19.96 -5.90 -8.71
C SER A 171 21.43 -6.30 -8.63
N LYS A 172 22.12 -6.24 -9.77
CA LYS A 172 23.58 -6.30 -9.86
C LYS A 172 24.06 -4.96 -10.40
N PHE A 173 24.86 -4.26 -9.63
CA PHE A 173 25.39 -2.96 -10.02
C PHE A 173 26.80 -3.13 -10.60
N GLU A 174 27.05 -2.43 -11.69
CA GLU A 174 28.41 -2.26 -12.20
C GLU A 174 29.04 -1.07 -11.48
N ASN A 175 30.32 -1.19 -11.14
CA ASN A 175 31.06 -0.05 -10.60
C ASN A 175 31.18 1.00 -11.70
N VAL A 176 30.87 2.25 -11.36
CA VAL A 176 31.21 3.38 -12.22
C VAL A 176 32.69 3.68 -11.98
N GLU A 177 33.53 3.51 -13.02
CA GLU A 177 34.94 3.91 -13.01
C GLU A 177 35.12 5.43 -12.94
#